data_AF-A0A840HCQ5-F1
#
_entry.id   AF-A0A840HCQ5-F1
#
_cell.length_a   1.000
_cell.length_b   1.000
_cell.length_c   1.000
_cell.angle_alpha   90.00
_cell.angle_beta   90.00
_cell.angle_gamma   90.00
#
_symmetry.space_group_name_H-M   'P 1'
#
loop_
_entity.id
_entity.type
_entity.pdbx_description
1 polymer ?
#
loop_
_entity_poly.entity_id
_entity_poly.type
_entity_poly.pdbx_seq_one_letter_code
_entity_poly.pdbx_strand_id
1 'polypeptide(L)' 'MMDAFDRFWQWADKPLENPLTIPAELHRAVMELAPDDRRDREKVNDAAAHAKKDFPVRP' A
#
# COMPACT_ATOMS: atom_id res chain seq x y z
N MET A 1 -12.58 -8.18 -4.42
CA MET A 1 -11.72 -7.05 -4.85
C MET A 1 -10.70 -6.87 -3.73
N MET A 2 -9.40 -7.03 -3.99
CA MET A 2 -8.37 -6.91 -2.95
C MET A 2 -7.98 -5.44 -2.83
N ASP A 3 -8.17 -4.88 -1.64
CA ASP A 3 -7.88 -3.49 -1.34
C ASP A 3 -6.38 -3.26 -1.15
N ALA A 4 -5.99 -1.99 -1.02
CA ALA A 4 -4.61 -1.58 -0.79
C ALA A 4 -4.02 -2.23 0.48
N PHE A 5 -4.82 -2.32 1.55
CA PHE A 5 -4.44 -3.00 2.78
C PHE A 5 -4.09 -4.47 2.56
N ASP A 6 -4.95 -5.21 1.84
CA ASP A 6 -4.76 -6.65 1.61
C ASP A 6 -3.45 -6.91 0.84
N ARG A 7 -3.18 -6.11 -0.20
CA ARG A 7 -1.92 -6.19 -0.95
C ARG A 7 -0.69 -5.87 -0.09
N PHE A 8 -0.78 -4.83 0.75
CA PHE A 8 0.30 -4.48 1.66
C PHE A 8 0.56 -5.59 2.67
N TRP A 9 -0.49 -6.19 3.23
CA TRP A 9 -0.37 -7.29 4.18
C TRP A 9 0.14 -8.57 3.55
N GLN A 10 -0.30 -8.93 2.35
CA GLN A 10 0.29 -10.04 1.61
C GLN A 10 1.77 -9.82 1.31
N TRP A 11 2.18 -8.58 1.03
CA TRP A 11 3.59 -8.26 0.81
C TRP A 11 4.42 -8.25 2.09
N ALA A 12 3.84 -7.80 3.21
CA ALA A 12 4.51 -7.73 4.50
C ALA A 12 4.64 -9.12 5.16
N ASP A 13 3.66 -10.00 4.94
CA ASP A 13 3.61 -11.36 5.48
C ASP A 13 4.44 -12.37 4.66
N LYS A 14 4.74 -12.06 3.39
CA LYS A 14 5.45 -13.00 2.52
C LYS A 14 6.87 -13.32 3.06
N PRO A 15 7.35 -14.56 2.88
CA PRO A 15 8.76 -14.88 3.09
C PRO A 15 9.65 -14.14 2.08
N LEU A 16 10.89 -13.82 2.48
CA LEU A 16 11.86 -13.05 1.68
C LEU A 16 12.11 -13.62 0.26
N GLU A 17 11.82 -14.92 0.10
CA GLU A 17 11.94 -15.73 -1.10
C GLU A 17 10.88 -15.41 -2.17
N ASN A 18 9.79 -14.75 -1.79
CA ASN A 18 8.66 -14.49 -2.67
C ASN A 18 8.85 -13.15 -3.41
N PRO A 19 8.91 -13.12 -4.76
CA PRO A 19 9.10 -11.90 -5.53
C PRO A 19 7.86 -11.00 -5.58
N LEU A 20 6.87 -11.20 -4.70
CA LEU A 20 5.68 -10.34 -4.63
C LEU A 20 6.13 -8.90 -4.40
N THR A 21 5.89 -8.03 -5.36
CA THR A 21 6.17 -6.59 -5.25
C THR A 21 4.85 -5.84 -5.21
N ILE A 22 4.78 -4.83 -4.35
CA ILE A 22 3.64 -3.91 -4.31
C ILE A 22 3.98 -2.65 -5.09
N PRO A 23 2.97 -1.91 -5.60
CA PRO A 23 3.20 -0.62 -6.22
C PRO A 23 4.01 0.30 -5.30
N ALA A 24 5.01 0.98 -5.84
CA ALA A 24 5.87 1.88 -5.06
C ALA A 24 5.06 3.00 -4.39
N GLU A 25 4.02 3.50 -5.06
CA GLU A 25 3.05 4.45 -4.52
C GLU A 25 2.34 3.91 -3.26
N LEU A 26 1.94 2.64 -3.25
CA LEU A 26 1.27 2.01 -2.13
C LEU A 26 2.24 1.85 -0.96
N HIS A 27 3.44 1.34 -1.24
CA HIS A 27 4.48 1.19 -0.22
C HIS A 27 4.82 2.54 0.42
N ARG A 28 4.98 3.59 -0.39
CA ARG A 28 5.27 4.95 0.07
C ARG A 28 4.11 5.51 0.89
N ALA A 29 2.87 5.44 0.40
CA ALA A 29 1.70 5.94 1.11
C ALA A 29 1.53 5.30 2.50
N VAL A 30 1.74 3.98 2.59
CA VAL A 30 1.68 3.26 3.88
C VAL A 30 2.88 3.60 4.77
N MET A 31 4.07 3.82 4.21
CA MET A 31 5.24 4.27 4.97
C MET A 31 5.08 5.70 5.52
N GLU A 32 4.34 6.56 4.83
CA GLU A 32 3.99 7.91 5.31
C GLU A 32 3.00 7.90 6.49
N LEU A 33 2.21 6.82 6.65
CA LEU A 33 1.37 6.60 7.82
C LEU A 33 2.21 6.23 9.06
N ALA A 34 1.72 6.62 10.24
CA ALA A 34 2.28 6.18 11.51
C ALA A 34 2.09 4.66 11.67
N PRO A 35 2.98 3.96 12.39
CA PRO A 35 2.96 2.51 12.49
C PRO A 35 1.65 1.92 13.04
N ASP A 36 0.93 2.68 13.88
CA ASP A 36 -0.40 2.29 14.38
C ASP A 36 -1.45 2.35 13.26
N ASP A 37 -1.50 3.45 12.51
CA ASP A 37 -2.40 3.68 11.38
C ASP A 37 -2.14 2.71 10.19
N ARG A 38 -0.95 2.11 10.09
CA ARG A 38 -0.66 1.07 9.07
C ARG A 38 -1.46 -0.21 9.29
N ARG A 39 -1.99 -0.44 10.49
CA ARG A 39 -2.89 -1.56 10.80
C ARG A 39 -4.36 -1.23 10.52
N ASP A 40 -4.69 0.05 10.32
CA ASP A 40 -6.03 0.49 9.97
C ASP A 40 -6.29 0.35 8.49
N ARG A 41 -7.19 -0.58 8.13
CA ARG A 41 -7.60 -0.83 6.74
C ARG A 41 -8.12 0.43 6.06
N GLU A 42 -8.91 1.23 6.76
CA GLU A 42 -9.50 2.46 6.22
C GLU A 42 -8.41 3.48 5.88
N LYS A 43 -7.45 3.69 6.79
CA LYS A 43 -6.37 4.67 6.59
C LYS A 43 -5.38 4.26 5.52
N VAL A 44 -5.02 2.97 5.46
CA VAL A 44 -4.18 2.44 4.38
C VAL A 44 -4.88 2.59 3.02
N ASN A 45 -6.19 2.33 2.96
CA ASN A 45 -6.95 2.48 1.72
C ASN A 45 -7.08 3.96 1.31
N ASP A 46 -7.33 4.87 2.24
CA ASP A 46 -7.40 6.31 1.99
C ASP A 46 -6.04 6.86 1.51
N ALA A 47 -4.95 6.52 2.21
CA ALA A 47 -3.59 6.91 1.83
C ALA A 47 -3.22 6.39 0.43
N ALA A 48 -3.57 5.13 0.12
CA ALA A 48 -3.34 4.55 -1.19
C ALA A 48 -4.19 5.22 -2.28
N ALA A 49 -5.44 5.60 -1.98
CA ALA A 49 -6.30 6.33 -2.90
C ALA A 49 -5.77 7.75 -3.16
N HIS A 50 -5.19 8.40 -2.15
CA HIS A 50 -4.55 9.70 -2.28
C HIS A 50 -3.29 9.60 -3.15
N ALA A 51 -2.42 8.61 -2.90
CA ALA A 51 -1.19 8.42 -3.68
C ALA A 51 -1.46 8.11 -5.16
N LYS A 52 -2.51 7.35 -5.49
CA LYS A 52 -2.96 7.13 -6.88
C LYS A 52 -3.33 8.41 -7.61
N LYS A 53 -3.79 9.42 -6.87
CA LYS A 53 -4.24 10.70 -7.43
C LYS A 53 -3.08 11.64 -7.71
N ASP A 54 -1.98 11.48 -6.98
CA ASP A 54 -0.75 12.28 -7.11
C ASP A 54 0.14 11.84 -8.28
N PHE A 55 0.02 10.57 -8.70
CA PHE A 55 0.68 10.06 -9.91
C PHE A 55 -0.33 9.88 -11.05
N PRO A 56 -0.64 10.93 -11.85
CA PRO A 56 -1.28 10.69 -13.13
C PRO A 56 -0.30 9.85 -13.96
N VAL A 57 -0.73 8.62 -14.31
CA VAL A 57 -0.11 7.88 -15.41
C VAL A 57 -0.24 8.79 -16.63
N ARG A 58 0.85 9.48 -17.00
CA ARG A 58 0.84 10.30 -18.22
C ARG A 58 0.54 9.36 -19.40
N PRO A 59 -0.38 9.77 -20.30
CA PRO A 59 -0.71 8.98 -21.49
C PRO A 59 0.50 8.83 -22.41
#